data_AF-A0A972Y0V7-F1
#
_entry.id   AF-A0A972Y0V7-F1
#
_cell.length_a   1.000
_cell.length_b   1.000
_cell.length_c   1.000
_cell.angle_alpha   90.00
_cell.angle_beta   90.00
_cell.angle_gamma   90.00
#
_symmetry.space_group_name_H-M   'P 1'
#
loop_
_entity.id
_entity.type
_entity.pdbx_description
1 polymer ?
#
loop_
_entity_poly.entity_id
_entity_poly.type
_entity_poly.pdbx_seq_one_letter_code
_entity_poly.pdbx_strand_id
1 'polypeptide(L)'
;MSSWADISICDSNNHEELIKNMSRIMEYEIHYIKEAISIYIEKSSESISGYSTNMMAKLHVLNRYIFNVPECIDVNTPRYGSFIGIPIENQDVNALWPLRTNDAGDLELYDDFKGYIGESFMAIEEFDYFLKEYGIREFK
;
A
#
# COMPACT_ATOMS: atom_id res chain seq x y z
N MET A 1 -15.13 7.59 11.60
CA MET A 1 -14.47 7.38 10.29
C MET A 1 -14.44 5.89 10.06
N SER A 2 -15.00 5.41 8.96
CA SER A 2 -14.95 3.98 8.59
C SER A 2 -13.50 3.52 8.52
N SER A 3 -13.22 2.29 8.99
CA SER A 3 -11.90 1.69 8.85
C SER A 3 -11.61 1.49 7.37
N TRP A 4 -10.37 1.68 6.92
CA TRP A 4 -10.00 1.33 5.54
C TRP A 4 -10.04 -0.17 5.28
N ALA A 5 -9.93 -0.98 6.35
CA ALA A 5 -10.20 -2.41 6.29
C ALA A 5 -11.70 -2.75 6.15
N ASP A 6 -12.60 -1.77 6.34
CA ASP A 6 -14.06 -1.93 6.21
C ASP A 6 -14.59 -1.29 4.91
N ILE A 7 -13.73 -0.67 4.10
CA ILE A 7 -14.12 -0.20 2.76
C ILE A 7 -14.25 -1.45 1.90
N SER A 8 -15.49 -1.88 1.69
CA SER A 8 -15.81 -2.98 0.78
C SER A 8 -15.64 -2.54 -0.66
N ILE A 9 -15.19 -3.45 -1.53
CA ILE A 9 -15.19 -3.31 -3.00
C ILE A 9 -16.48 -2.68 -3.56
N CYS A 10 -17.62 -2.90 -2.91
CA CYS A 10 -18.92 -2.38 -3.33
C CYS A 10 -19.16 -0.89 -2.97
N ASP A 11 -18.24 -0.24 -2.26
CA ASP A 11 -18.35 1.16 -1.81
C ASP A 11 -17.54 2.10 -2.71
N SER A 12 -18.05 2.32 -3.92
CA SER A 12 -17.40 3.10 -4.96
C SER A 12 -17.06 4.54 -4.52
N ASN A 13 -17.89 5.15 -3.67
CA ASN A 13 -17.65 6.52 -3.19
C ASN A 13 -16.42 6.59 -2.27
N ASN A 14 -16.28 5.62 -1.35
CA ASN A 14 -15.11 5.56 -0.48
C ASN A 14 -13.84 5.19 -1.25
N HIS A 15 -13.95 4.41 -2.33
CA HIS A 15 -12.83 4.10 -3.23
C HIS A 15 -12.30 5.32 -3.98
N GLU A 16 -13.19 6.12 -4.57
CA GLU A 16 -12.78 7.34 -5.29
C GLU A 16 -12.14 8.36 -4.33
N GLU A 17 -12.72 8.53 -3.13
CA GLU A 17 -12.15 9.41 -2.11
C GLU A 17 -10.77 8.92 -1.66
N LEU A 18 -10.59 7.61 -1.53
CA LEU A 18 -9.32 6.97 -1.20
C LEU A 18 -8.23 7.29 -2.23
N ILE A 19 -8.47 6.98 -3.50
CA ILE A 19 -7.54 7.26 -4.60
C ILE A 19 -7.23 8.75 -4.67
N LYS A 20 -8.26 9.61 -4.59
CA LYS A 20 -8.09 11.06 -4.59
C LYS A 20 -7.19 11.54 -3.44
N ASN A 21 -7.37 11.01 -2.24
CA ASN A 21 -6.53 11.37 -1.11
C ASN A 21 -5.07 10.91 -1.31
N MET A 22 -4.84 9.74 -1.89
CA MET A 22 -3.49 9.28 -2.20
C MET A 22 -2.83 10.11 -3.31
N SER A 23 -3.56 10.51 -4.36
CA SER A 23 -3.08 11.45 -5.37
C SER A 23 -2.63 12.78 -4.76
N ARG A 24 -3.38 13.30 -3.79
CA ARG A 24 -3.00 14.54 -3.08
C ARG A 24 -1.74 14.36 -2.24
N ILE A 25 -1.51 13.18 -1.67
CA ILE A 25 -0.26 12.89 -0.94
C ILE A 25 0.93 12.92 -1.90
N MET A 26 0.76 12.44 -3.13
CA MET A 26 1.79 12.45 -4.17
C MET A 26 2.21 13.84 -4.66
N GLU A 27 1.45 14.89 -4.34
CA GLU A 27 1.83 16.28 -4.63
C GLU A 27 2.96 16.81 -3.72
N TYR A 28 3.26 16.11 -2.62
CA TYR A 28 4.31 16.49 -1.68
C TYR A 28 5.66 15.85 -2.04
N GLU A 29 6.75 16.49 -1.64
CA GLU A 29 8.07 15.89 -1.79
C GLU A 29 8.20 14.62 -0.96
N ILE A 30 8.89 13.62 -1.51
CA ILE A 30 8.97 12.26 -0.95
C ILE A 30 9.46 12.22 0.50
N HIS A 31 10.35 13.15 0.88
CA HIS A 31 10.89 13.22 2.24
C HIS A 31 9.82 13.68 3.26
N TYR A 32 8.91 14.59 2.88
CA TYR A 32 7.78 14.99 3.72
C TYR A 32 6.75 13.87 3.87
N ILE A 33 6.54 13.08 2.81
CA ILE A 33 5.64 11.91 2.88
C ILE A 33 6.18 10.90 3.89
N LYS A 34 7.49 10.60 3.83
CA LYS A 34 8.14 9.69 4.78
C LYS A 34 8.06 10.19 6.23
N GLU A 35 8.29 11.48 6.45
CA GLU A 35 8.17 12.12 7.77
C GLU A 35 6.74 12.01 8.29
N ALA A 36 5.74 12.30 7.46
CA ALA A 36 4.33 12.19 7.82
C ALA A 36 3.93 10.76 8.19
N ILE A 37 4.43 9.75 7.47
CA ILE A 37 4.24 8.33 7.81
C ILE A 37 4.84 8.03 9.19
N SER A 38 6.06 8.52 9.46
CA SER A 38 6.75 8.32 10.74
C SER A 38 5.96 8.90 11.92
N ILE A 39 5.46 10.13 11.77
CA ILE A 39 4.60 10.78 12.78
C ILE A 39 3.27 10.03 12.95
N TYR A 40 2.69 9.53 11.85
CA TYR A 40 1.45 8.77 11.91
C TYR A 40 1.62 7.45 12.66
N ILE A 41 2.75 6.77 12.48
CA ILE A 41 3.14 5.56 13.19
C ILE A 41 3.29 5.83 14.69
N GLU A 42 4.07 6.85 15.05
CA GLU A 42 4.31 7.23 16.44
C GLU A 42 3.00 7.51 17.18
N LYS A 43 2.17 8.41 16.65
CA LYS A 43 0.87 8.77 17.25
C LYS A 43 -0.10 7.59 17.37
N SER A 44 -0.06 6.66 16.42
CA SER A 44 -0.93 5.49 16.46
C SER A 44 -0.48 4.50 17.54
N SER A 45 0.83 4.36 17.76
CA SER A 45 1.41 3.47 18.78
C SER A 45 1.15 3.92 20.22
N GLU A 46 0.94 5.22 20.45
CA GLU A 46 0.58 5.76 21.77
C GLU A 46 -0.84 5.39 22.20
N SER A 47 -1.72 5.09 21.24
CA SER A 47 -3.16 4.91 21.47
C SER A 47 -3.61 3.46 21.68
N ILE A 48 -2.85 2.49 21.16
CA ILE A 48 -3.17 1.06 21.19
C ILE A 48 -1.86 0.29 21.36
N SER A 49 -1.84 -0.78 22.18
CA SER A 49 -0.69 -1.68 22.31
C SER A 49 -0.44 -2.43 21.00
N GLY A 50 0.30 -1.83 20.09
CA GLY A 50 0.61 -2.34 18.75
C GLY A 50 -0.16 -1.63 17.63
N TYR A 51 0.24 -1.91 16.39
CA TYR A 51 -0.39 -1.32 15.20
C TYR A 51 -1.81 -1.83 15.00
N SER A 52 -2.77 -0.91 14.79
CA SER A 52 -4.11 -1.31 14.37
C SER A 52 -4.06 -1.86 12.93
N THR A 53 -4.86 -2.89 12.65
CA THR A 53 -5.00 -3.45 11.29
C THR A 53 -5.36 -2.38 10.26
N ASN A 54 -6.17 -1.40 10.65
CA ASN A 54 -6.54 -0.25 9.82
C ASN A 54 -5.33 0.62 9.43
N MET A 55 -4.46 0.89 10.40
CA MET A 55 -3.24 1.66 10.15
C MET A 55 -2.29 0.90 9.22
N MET A 56 -2.10 -0.40 9.44
CA MET A 56 -1.29 -1.23 8.54
C MET A 56 -1.84 -1.24 7.13
N ALA A 57 -3.17 -1.39 6.97
CA ALA A 57 -3.84 -1.37 5.67
C ALA A 57 -3.56 -0.05 4.91
N LYS A 58 -3.74 1.08 5.60
CA LYS A 58 -3.48 2.42 5.05
C LYS A 58 -2.06 2.56 4.51
N LEU A 59 -1.08 2.20 5.33
CA LEU A 59 0.33 2.35 4.99
C LEU A 59 0.76 1.37 3.89
N HIS A 60 0.26 0.12 3.92
CA HIS A 60 0.50 -0.88 2.89
C HIS A 60 0.01 -0.42 1.51
N VAL A 61 -1.22 0.11 1.45
CA VAL A 61 -1.81 0.63 0.20
C VAL A 61 -1.09 1.89 -0.24
N LEU A 62 -0.80 2.80 0.69
CA LEU A 62 -0.10 4.05 0.38
C LEU A 62 1.29 3.80 -0.22
N ASN A 63 2.09 2.89 0.35
CA ASN A 63 3.39 2.53 -0.20
C ASN A 63 3.25 2.01 -1.64
N ARG A 64 2.30 1.12 -1.91
CA ARG A 64 2.04 0.58 -3.26
C ARG A 64 1.54 1.62 -4.25
N TYR A 65 0.82 2.63 -3.76
CA TYR A 65 0.36 3.74 -4.55
C TYR A 65 1.51 4.67 -4.95
N ILE A 66 2.38 5.03 -3.99
CA ILE A 66 3.48 5.97 -4.19
C ILE A 66 4.53 5.41 -5.14
N PHE A 67 4.88 4.13 -4.99
CA PHE A 67 6.00 3.53 -5.70
C PHE A 67 5.56 2.74 -6.92
N ASN A 68 6.46 2.62 -7.90
CA ASN A 68 6.20 1.89 -9.14
C ASN A 68 6.31 0.37 -8.95
N VAL A 69 5.64 -0.16 -7.93
CA VAL A 69 5.60 -1.60 -7.64
C VAL A 69 4.99 -2.31 -8.86
N PRO A 70 5.69 -3.29 -9.45
CA PRO A 70 5.16 -4.08 -10.57
C PRO A 70 3.92 -4.84 -10.10
N GLU A 71 2.88 -4.86 -10.94
CA GLU A 71 1.68 -5.63 -10.63
C GLU A 71 2.00 -7.11 -10.58
N CYS A 72 2.68 -7.66 -11.59
CA CYS A 72 2.97 -9.08 -11.69
C CYS A 72 4.48 -9.33 -11.53
N ILE A 73 4.87 -10.20 -10.58
CA ILE A 73 6.25 -10.67 -10.41
C ILE A 73 6.30 -12.18 -10.21
N ASP A 74 7.43 -12.81 -10.53
CA ASP A 74 7.65 -14.23 -10.21
C ASP A 74 7.66 -14.46 -8.69
N VAL A 75 7.06 -15.55 -8.23
CA VAL A 75 6.91 -15.92 -6.82
C VAL A 75 8.27 -16.13 -6.12
N ASN A 76 9.35 -16.35 -6.85
CA ASN A 76 10.70 -16.49 -6.31
C ASN A 76 11.50 -15.18 -6.37
N THR A 77 10.94 -14.11 -6.95
CA THR A 77 11.57 -12.79 -6.98
C THR A 77 11.83 -12.30 -5.54
N PRO A 78 13.09 -11.94 -5.19
CA PRO A 78 13.38 -11.35 -3.90
C PRO A 78 12.56 -10.08 -3.67
N ARG A 79 11.99 -9.94 -2.48
CA ARG A 79 11.12 -8.82 -2.11
C ARG A 79 11.24 -8.49 -0.63
N TYR A 80 10.68 -7.34 -0.26
CA TYR A 80 10.68 -6.89 1.11
C TYR A 80 9.69 -7.65 1.99
N GLY A 81 10.17 -8.11 3.14
CA GLY A 81 9.36 -8.78 4.15
C GLY A 81 8.83 -10.15 3.73
N SER A 82 7.82 -10.61 4.47
CA SER A 82 7.19 -11.92 4.27
C SER A 82 5.99 -11.89 3.31
N PHE A 83 5.60 -10.71 2.82
CA PHE A 83 4.45 -10.59 1.92
C PHE A 83 4.82 -11.10 0.54
N ILE A 84 4.10 -12.15 0.12
CA ILE A 84 4.35 -12.81 -1.17
C ILE A 84 3.62 -12.10 -2.32
N GLY A 85 2.53 -11.39 -2.05
CA GLY A 85 1.58 -10.95 -3.08
C GLY A 85 0.44 -11.96 -3.22
N ILE A 86 -0.72 -11.48 -3.67
CA ILE A 86 -1.92 -12.30 -3.90
C ILE A 86 -2.77 -11.70 -5.03
N PRO A 87 -3.45 -12.51 -5.87
CA PRO A 87 -3.38 -13.98 -5.90
C PRO A 87 -2.02 -14.48 -6.42
N ILE A 88 -1.76 -15.77 -6.20
CA ILE A 88 -0.62 -16.50 -6.78
C ILE A 88 -1.18 -17.36 -7.92
N GLU A 89 -0.76 -17.09 -9.16
CA GLU A 89 -1.23 -17.78 -10.36
C GLU A 89 -0.06 -18.10 -11.28
N ASN A 90 0.09 -19.36 -11.71
CA ASN A 90 1.15 -19.78 -12.65
C ASN A 90 2.59 -19.40 -12.24
N GLN A 91 2.89 -19.38 -10.94
CA GLN A 91 4.16 -18.90 -10.35
C GLN A 91 4.35 -17.39 -10.37
N ASP A 92 3.36 -16.62 -10.81
CA ASP A 92 3.33 -15.18 -10.67
C ASP A 92 2.46 -14.77 -9.48
N VAL A 93 2.76 -13.59 -8.92
CA VAL A 93 2.04 -13.01 -7.78
C VAL A 93 1.73 -11.55 -8.05
N ASN A 94 0.56 -11.09 -7.59
CA ASN A 94 0.26 -9.66 -7.61
C ASN A 94 0.93 -8.94 -6.42
N ALA A 95 2.06 -8.28 -6.67
CA ALA A 95 2.81 -7.54 -5.66
C ALA A 95 2.23 -6.15 -5.33
N LEU A 96 1.40 -5.62 -6.24
CA LEU A 96 0.69 -4.35 -6.13
C LEU A 96 -0.60 -4.46 -5.31
N TRP A 97 -1.06 -5.68 -5.02
CA TRP A 97 -2.27 -5.94 -4.24
C TRP A 97 -2.31 -5.12 -2.92
N PRO A 98 -3.46 -4.51 -2.56
CA PRO A 98 -4.78 -4.67 -3.17
C PRO A 98 -5.08 -3.74 -4.35
N LEU A 99 -4.08 -3.02 -4.86
CA LEU A 99 -4.24 -2.18 -6.04
C LEU A 99 -4.00 -3.02 -7.32
N ARG A 100 -4.55 -2.53 -8.44
CA ARG A 100 -4.22 -2.99 -9.78
C ARG A 100 -4.13 -1.80 -10.74
N THR A 101 -3.55 -2.03 -11.90
CA THR A 101 -3.57 -1.08 -13.01
C THR A 101 -4.79 -1.36 -13.89
N ASN A 102 -5.61 -0.35 -14.17
CA ASN A 102 -6.73 -0.49 -15.11
C ASN A 102 -6.26 -0.31 -16.57
N ASP A 103 -7.18 -0.47 -17.53
CA ASP A 103 -6.89 -0.35 -18.97
C ASP A 103 -6.36 1.05 -19.37
N ALA A 104 -6.63 2.09 -18.58
CA ALA A 104 -6.13 3.44 -18.80
C ALA A 104 -4.72 3.67 -18.24
N GLY A 105 -4.19 2.72 -17.45
CA GLY A 105 -2.92 2.87 -16.76
C GLY A 105 -3.03 3.46 -15.35
N ASP A 106 -4.25 3.74 -14.88
CA ASP A 106 -4.50 4.29 -13.54
C ASP A 106 -4.55 3.18 -12.49
N LEU A 107 -4.23 3.54 -11.25
CA LEU A 107 -4.39 2.64 -10.11
C LEU A 107 -5.82 2.66 -9.58
N GLU A 108 -6.37 1.48 -9.35
CA GLU A 108 -7.64 1.30 -8.67
C GLU A 108 -7.55 0.22 -7.58
N LEU A 109 -8.43 0.33 -6.59
CA LEU A 109 -8.55 -0.68 -5.55
C LEU A 109 -9.32 -1.89 -6.11
N TYR A 110 -8.65 -3.04 -6.14
CA TYR A 110 -9.17 -4.29 -6.71
C TYR A 110 -9.76 -5.24 -5.68
N ASP A 111 -9.28 -5.21 -4.43
CA ASP A 111 -9.72 -6.10 -3.36
C ASP A 111 -9.65 -5.40 -1.99
N ASP A 112 -10.25 -6.01 -0.99
CA ASP A 112 -10.21 -5.53 0.39
C ASP A 112 -8.90 -5.98 1.06
N PHE A 113 -8.25 -5.08 1.80
CA PHE A 113 -7.08 -5.45 2.59
C PHE A 113 -7.48 -6.35 3.77
N LYS A 114 -7.23 -7.66 3.64
CA LYS A 114 -7.56 -8.70 4.64
C LYS A 114 -6.51 -8.91 5.73
N GLY A 115 -5.49 -8.07 5.79
CA GLY A 115 -4.42 -8.15 6.79
C GLY A 115 -3.12 -8.72 6.25
N TYR A 116 -2.12 -8.74 7.13
CA TYR A 116 -0.79 -9.29 6.88
C TYR A 116 -0.68 -10.66 7.56
N ILE A 117 -0.13 -11.65 6.85
CA ILE A 117 0.26 -12.94 7.45
C ILE A 117 1.78 -12.98 7.51
N GLY A 118 2.34 -13.07 8.71
CA GLY A 118 3.79 -13.17 8.91
C GLY A 118 4.31 -12.21 9.95
N GLU A 119 5.55 -11.75 9.75
CA GLU A 119 6.24 -10.80 10.63
C GLU A 119 5.51 -9.45 10.70
N SER A 120 5.85 -8.64 11.72
CA SER A 120 5.31 -7.30 11.89
C SER A 120 5.53 -6.45 10.64
N PHE A 121 4.48 -5.76 10.20
CA PHE A 121 4.58 -4.81 9.10
C PHE A 121 5.47 -3.62 9.49
N MET A 122 6.55 -3.44 8.75
CA MET A 122 7.57 -2.41 8.94
C MET A 122 7.48 -1.39 7.81
N ALA A 123 6.59 -0.40 7.98
CA ALA A 123 6.14 0.48 6.91
C ALA A 123 7.24 1.42 6.36
N ILE A 124 8.13 1.90 7.23
CA ILE A 124 9.21 2.83 6.86
C ILE A 124 10.30 2.10 6.07
N GLU A 125 10.61 0.89 6.49
CA GLU A 125 11.58 0.03 5.83
C GLU A 125 11.05 -0.47 4.48
N GLU A 126 9.75 -0.79 4.37
CA GLU A 126 9.11 -1.07 3.08
C GLU A 126 9.18 0.16 2.16
N PHE A 127 8.90 1.35 2.70
CA PHE A 127 8.99 2.61 1.96
C PHE A 127 10.41 2.83 1.40
N ASP A 128 11.44 2.66 2.23
CA ASP A 128 12.84 2.81 1.80
C ASP A 128 13.26 1.76 0.77
N TYR A 129 12.79 0.53 0.94
CA TYR A 129 13.03 -0.54 -0.02
C TYR A 129 12.37 -0.23 -1.37
N PHE A 130 11.08 0.17 -1.38
CA PHE A 130 10.37 0.48 -2.62
C PHE A 130 10.92 1.73 -3.32
N LEU A 131 11.29 2.77 -2.56
CA LEU A 131 11.95 3.94 -3.13
C LEU A 131 13.23 3.55 -3.86
N LYS A 132 14.02 2.64 -3.28
CA LYS A 132 15.28 2.16 -3.86
C LYS A 132 15.07 1.21 -5.04
N GLU A 133 14.16 0.25 -4.92
CA GLU A 133 14.00 -0.85 -5.87
C GLU A 133 13.13 -0.46 -7.06
N TYR A 134 12.02 0.24 -6.81
CA TYR A 134 10.99 0.51 -7.80
C TYR A 134 10.95 1.98 -8.23
N GLY A 135 11.42 2.89 -7.38
CA GLY A 135 11.31 4.32 -7.63
C GLY A 135 9.87 4.83 -7.46
N ILE A 136 9.73 6.16 -7.53
CA ILE A 136 8.44 6.85 -7.40
C ILE A 136 7.61 6.62 -8.67
N ARG A 137 6.31 6.37 -8.50
CA ARG A 137 5.37 6.23 -9.61
C ARG A 137 5.12 7.58 -10.29
N GLU A 138 5.19 7.59 -11.62
CA GLU A 138 4.80 8.74 -12.43
C GLU A 138 3.35 8.56 -12.91
N PHE A 139 2.47 9.48 -12.53
CA PHE A 139 1.11 9.54 -13.06
C PHE A 139 1.11 10.42 -14.32
N LYS A 140 0.46 9.96 -15.38
CA LYS A 140 0.36 10.68 -16.65
C LYS A 140 -0.86 11.60 -16.70
#